data_AF-A0A2N2W3S1-F1
#
_entry.id   AF-A0A2N2W3S1-F1
#
_cell.length_a   1.000
_cell.length_b   1.000
_cell.length_c   1.000
_cell.angle_alpha   90.00
_cell.angle_beta   90.00
_cell.angle_gamma   90.00
#
_symmetry.space_group_name_H-M   'P 1'
#
loop_
_entity.id
_entity.type
_entity.pdbx_description
1 polymer ?
#
loop_
_entity_poly.entity_id
_entity_poly.type
_entity_poly.pdbx_seq_one_letter_code
_entity_poly.pdbx_strand_id
1 'polypeptide(L)'
;MGFSKSYKETVSKTVTVPFEASNKGGTKSVTVDIPVEINLHFNTDPFSESVKSCETNITMLTAAVVATEEVEVRTKEESSLRVADSVVNGFFSYIRSEISQQVAELVQVAESKQIVLRELIKRSSSVKGQMEKDFNRISSRYIKIFQDLNKELSYRVYELNKYIFHFESHTNNHKVRAINSDLINVIAVFGAECSSLISKISSSVTKKRAADTITKAKNFIITQKRLYNTIQEGIVNEEKSGDVFIPICFIESYSNINTYERKIFSQEDLAQKGGGEVWDDIIMQISSEDIKWETISQQDKSNIALYFEYELEKRVKHGDPHSFRIREMIRKIANLDSICVMSNR
;
A
#
# COMPACT_ATOMS: atom_id res chain seq x y z
N MET A 1 74.04 69.70 14.05
CA MET A 1 75.52 69.78 14.21
C MET A 1 76.08 70.50 12.99
N GLY A 2 76.38 71.80 13.09
CA GLY A 2 76.83 72.61 11.95
C GLY A 2 78.28 72.34 11.56
N PHE A 3 78.57 72.42 10.27
CA PHE A 3 79.93 72.35 9.73
C PHE A 3 80.43 73.78 9.45
N SER A 4 81.63 74.16 9.90
CA SER A 4 82.21 75.48 9.60
C SER A 4 83.61 75.36 9.00
N LYS A 5 83.93 76.24 8.05
CA LYS A 5 85.23 76.30 7.38
C LYS A 5 85.67 77.76 7.24
N SER A 6 86.91 78.06 7.62
CA SER A 6 87.47 79.43 7.55
C SER A 6 88.51 79.54 6.44
N TYR A 7 88.57 80.73 5.82
CA TYR A 7 89.52 81.04 4.75
C TYR A 7 90.13 82.44 4.98
N LYS A 8 91.43 82.60 4.70
CA LYS A 8 92.18 83.85 4.87
C LYS A 8 92.85 84.26 3.57
N GLU A 9 92.69 85.52 3.17
CA GLU A 9 93.36 86.09 2.00
C GLU A 9 93.69 87.57 2.23
N THR A 10 94.68 88.11 1.52
CA THR A 10 95.20 89.48 1.74
C THR A 10 94.94 90.33 0.50
N VAL A 11 94.43 91.55 0.65
CA VAL A 11 94.09 92.44 -0.47
C VAL A 11 94.85 93.77 -0.33
N SER A 12 95.50 94.23 -1.42
CA SER A 12 96.39 95.40 -1.45
C SER A 12 95.67 96.69 -1.91
N LYS A 13 95.94 97.84 -1.27
CA LYS A 13 95.45 99.16 -1.72
C LYS A 13 96.54 100.24 -1.63
N THR A 14 96.65 101.10 -2.64
CA THR A 14 97.63 102.19 -2.71
C THR A 14 97.05 103.51 -2.19
N VAL A 15 97.80 104.22 -1.32
CA VAL A 15 97.40 105.54 -0.78
C VAL A 15 98.57 106.54 -0.90
N THR A 16 98.26 107.81 -1.17
CA THR A 16 99.24 108.89 -1.41
C THR A 16 99.38 109.78 -0.18
N VAL A 17 100.61 110.08 0.25
CA VAL A 17 100.87 110.92 1.45
C VAL A 17 101.84 112.07 1.09
N PRO A 18 101.56 113.34 1.45
CA PRO A 18 102.44 114.49 1.20
C PRO A 18 103.50 114.70 2.31
N PHE A 19 104.66 115.30 1.98
CA PHE A 19 105.69 115.72 2.95
C PHE A 19 106.14 117.18 2.71
N GLU A 20 106.52 117.90 3.77
CA GLU A 20 106.85 119.34 3.73
C GLU A 20 108.33 119.66 3.99
N ALA A 21 108.90 120.59 3.20
CA ALA A 21 109.41 121.91 3.63
C ALA A 21 110.55 122.45 2.74
N SER A 22 110.42 123.73 2.34
CA SER A 22 111.44 124.61 1.73
C SER A 22 111.87 124.29 0.28
N ASN A 23 111.15 124.92 -0.68
CA ASN A 23 111.44 125.06 -2.12
C ASN A 23 111.47 123.77 -2.97
N LYS A 24 110.29 123.44 -3.55
CA LYS A 24 109.88 122.31 -4.45
C LYS A 24 109.46 121.02 -3.72
N GLY A 25 108.17 120.89 -3.38
CA GLY A 25 107.55 119.67 -2.82
C GLY A 25 106.69 118.90 -3.84
N GLY A 26 106.73 117.56 -3.77
CA GLY A 26 105.95 116.62 -4.59
C GLY A 26 105.42 115.44 -3.77
N THR A 27 104.58 114.60 -4.35
CA THR A 27 103.90 113.46 -3.70
C THR A 27 104.58 112.12 -4.00
N LYS A 28 104.53 111.16 -3.04
CA LYS A 28 104.96 109.76 -3.22
C LYS A 28 103.84 108.81 -2.77
N SER A 29 103.57 107.77 -3.54
CA SER A 29 102.54 106.76 -3.26
C SER A 29 103.15 105.53 -2.59
N VAL A 30 102.47 104.95 -1.60
CA VAL A 30 102.86 103.70 -0.91
C VAL A 30 101.68 102.72 -0.88
N THR A 31 101.95 101.45 -1.14
CA THR A 31 100.96 100.35 -1.15
C THR A 31 100.90 99.68 0.22
N VAL A 32 99.69 99.40 0.73
CA VAL A 32 99.48 98.71 2.02
C VAL A 32 98.56 97.50 1.81
N ASP A 33 98.93 96.36 2.39
CA ASP A 33 98.19 95.09 2.33
C ASP A 33 97.31 94.90 3.58
N ILE A 34 96.05 94.50 3.41
CA ILE A 34 95.10 94.25 4.51
C ILE A 34 94.65 92.78 4.48
N PRO A 35 94.82 92.00 5.57
CA PRO A 35 94.31 90.64 5.66
C PRO A 35 92.80 90.61 5.93
N VAL A 36 92.06 89.77 5.19
CA VAL A 36 90.62 89.52 5.35
C VAL A 36 90.41 88.03 5.68
N GLU A 37 89.66 87.77 6.75
CA GLU A 37 89.29 86.42 7.19
C GLU A 37 87.78 86.21 6.99
N ILE A 38 87.41 85.17 6.24
CA ILE A 38 86.02 84.82 5.93
C ILE A 38 85.68 83.49 6.59
N ASN A 39 84.69 83.50 7.48
CA ASN A 39 84.18 82.31 8.15
C ASN A 39 82.84 81.90 7.53
N LEU A 40 82.76 80.70 6.97
CA LEU A 40 81.54 80.14 6.38
C LEU A 40 80.95 79.08 7.30
N HIS A 41 79.72 79.33 7.78
CA HIS A 41 78.94 78.39 8.58
C HIS A 41 77.84 77.77 7.73
N PHE A 42 77.85 76.43 7.63
CA PHE A 42 76.81 75.67 6.94
C PHE A 42 75.89 75.03 7.97
N ASN A 43 74.63 75.48 7.98
CA ASN A 43 73.59 74.89 8.81
C ASN A 43 73.04 73.62 8.12
N THR A 44 73.30 72.46 8.72
CA THR A 44 72.87 71.13 8.22
C THR A 44 71.57 70.66 8.88
N ASP A 45 71.07 71.38 9.89
CA ASP A 45 69.84 71.06 10.61
C ASP A 45 68.59 71.04 9.70
N PRO A 46 68.39 71.97 8.73
CA PRO A 46 67.23 71.92 7.83
C PRO A 46 67.25 70.70 6.89
N PHE A 47 68.43 70.16 6.57
CA PHE A 47 68.55 68.93 5.78
C PHE A 47 68.27 67.68 6.62
N SER A 48 68.72 67.64 7.88
CA SER A 48 68.37 66.55 8.78
C SER A 48 66.86 66.51 9.10
N GLU A 49 66.22 67.67 9.20
CA GLU A 49 64.79 67.78 9.44
C GLU A 49 63.95 67.31 8.25
N SER A 50 64.40 67.57 7.02
CA SER A 50 63.74 67.06 5.81
C SER A 50 63.86 65.54 5.65
N VAL A 51 65.01 64.96 6.02
CA VAL A 51 65.21 63.50 6.03
C VAL A 51 64.31 62.84 7.07
N LYS A 52 64.22 63.40 8.29
CA LYS A 52 63.31 62.91 9.33
C LYS A 52 61.84 63.03 8.91
N SER A 53 61.46 64.15 8.28
CA SER A 53 60.10 64.34 7.76
C SER A 53 59.74 63.30 6.69
N CYS A 54 60.69 63.01 5.79
CA CYS A 54 60.53 61.96 4.78
C CYS A 54 60.36 60.56 5.41
N GLU A 55 61.18 60.24 6.41
CA GLU A 55 61.08 58.98 7.16
C GLU A 55 59.72 58.84 7.87
N THR A 56 59.23 59.90 8.52
CA THR A 56 57.89 59.89 9.12
C THR A 56 56.77 59.74 8.10
N ASN A 57 56.89 60.36 6.92
CA ASN A 57 55.89 60.22 5.87
C ASN A 57 55.89 58.82 5.25
N ILE A 58 57.06 58.21 5.07
CA ILE A 58 57.18 56.83 4.58
C ILE A 58 56.61 55.85 5.59
N THR A 59 56.95 55.97 6.88
CA THR A 59 56.41 55.11 7.93
C THR A 59 54.90 55.24 8.07
N MET A 60 54.35 56.46 7.98
CA MET A 60 52.90 56.70 7.99
C MET A 60 52.20 56.12 6.75
N LEU A 61 52.82 56.24 5.57
CA LEU A 61 52.31 55.63 4.34
C LEU A 61 52.34 54.10 4.43
N THR A 62 53.43 53.51 4.94
CA THR A 62 53.53 52.06 5.15
C THR A 62 52.48 51.57 6.13
N ALA A 63 52.27 52.28 7.26
CA ALA A 63 51.22 51.94 8.21
C ALA A 63 49.82 52.04 7.60
N ALA A 64 49.57 53.06 6.77
CA ALA A 64 48.31 53.20 6.05
C ALA A 64 48.11 52.07 5.03
N VAL A 65 49.15 51.67 4.29
CA VAL A 65 49.10 50.56 3.32
C VAL A 65 48.83 49.24 4.03
N VAL A 66 49.53 48.94 5.12
CA VAL A 66 49.30 47.72 5.91
C VAL A 66 47.87 47.72 6.47
N ALA A 67 47.38 48.85 7.00
CA ALA A 67 46.00 48.95 7.46
C ALA A 67 44.98 48.75 6.34
N THR A 68 45.22 49.30 5.14
CA THR A 68 44.34 49.06 3.99
C THR A 68 44.39 47.63 3.49
N GLU A 69 45.55 46.98 3.52
CA GLU A 69 45.70 45.57 3.14
C GLU A 69 44.96 44.66 4.14
N GLU A 70 45.10 44.90 5.44
CA GLU A 70 44.34 44.18 6.47
C GLU A 70 42.81 44.36 6.31
N VAL A 71 42.37 45.58 6.00
CA VAL A 71 40.95 45.85 5.72
C VAL A 71 40.50 45.17 4.44
N GLU A 72 41.31 45.15 3.38
CA GLU A 72 40.98 44.49 2.12
C GLU A 72 40.90 42.97 2.29
N VAL A 73 41.83 42.36 3.03
CA VAL A 73 41.82 40.94 3.35
C VAL A 73 40.57 40.59 4.16
N ARG A 74 40.25 41.36 5.20
CA ARG A 74 39.03 41.15 6.01
C ARG A 74 37.76 41.31 5.16
N THR A 75 37.74 42.27 4.25
CA THR A 75 36.60 42.49 3.34
C THR A 75 36.44 41.34 2.35
N LYS A 76 37.55 40.79 1.82
CA LYS A 76 37.52 39.59 0.96
C LYS A 76 37.03 38.36 1.71
N GLU A 77 37.45 38.19 2.95
CA GLU A 77 36.99 37.08 3.80
C GLU A 77 35.49 37.18 4.10
N GLU A 78 35.01 38.34 4.53
CA GLU A 78 33.58 38.57 4.79
C GLU A 78 32.72 38.42 3.53
N SER A 79 33.19 38.96 2.40
CA SER A 79 32.52 38.79 1.11
C SER A 79 32.46 37.32 0.69
N SER A 80 33.55 36.57 0.88
CA SER A 80 33.60 35.14 0.56
C SER A 80 32.65 34.32 1.43
N LEU A 81 32.55 34.63 2.73
CA LEU A 81 31.59 34.01 3.65
C LEU A 81 30.15 34.33 3.25
N ARG A 82 29.84 35.58 2.91
CA ARG A 82 28.50 35.97 2.44
C ARG A 82 28.12 35.27 1.14
N VAL A 83 29.06 35.12 0.21
CA VAL A 83 28.85 34.37 -1.04
C VAL A 83 28.62 32.89 -0.73
N ALA A 84 29.45 32.30 0.13
CA ALA A 84 29.29 30.90 0.53
C ALA A 84 27.93 30.64 1.19
N ASP A 85 27.53 31.46 2.16
CA ASP A 85 26.23 31.37 2.82
C ASP A 85 25.07 31.57 1.84
N SER A 86 25.18 32.53 0.92
CA SER A 86 24.17 32.77 -0.11
C SER A 86 24.03 31.57 -1.05
N VAL A 87 25.14 30.96 -1.48
CA VAL A 87 25.14 29.78 -2.36
C VAL A 87 24.54 28.57 -1.63
N VAL A 88 24.96 28.32 -0.39
CA VAL A 88 24.46 27.21 0.42
C VAL A 88 22.96 27.37 0.68
N ASN A 89 22.51 28.54 1.10
CA ASN A 89 21.10 28.82 1.34
C ASN A 89 20.27 28.75 0.05
N GLY A 90 20.80 29.28 -1.06
CA GLY A 90 20.15 29.19 -2.38
C GLY A 90 19.96 27.75 -2.83
N PHE A 91 21.00 26.91 -2.69
CA PHE A 91 20.94 25.50 -3.03
C PHE A 91 19.96 24.73 -2.15
N PHE A 92 20.01 24.91 -0.82
CA PHE A 92 19.07 24.25 0.09
C PHE A 92 17.63 24.71 -0.12
N SER A 93 17.42 26.00 -0.41
CA SER A 93 16.10 26.53 -0.75
C SER A 93 15.57 25.90 -2.04
N TYR A 94 16.42 25.78 -3.07
CA TYR A 94 16.08 25.11 -4.32
C TYR A 94 15.73 23.64 -4.12
N ILE A 95 16.56 22.87 -3.41
CA ILE A 95 16.26 21.46 -3.08
C ILE A 95 14.94 21.35 -2.32
N ARG A 96 14.72 22.20 -1.31
CA ARG A 96 13.47 22.19 -0.54
C ARG A 96 12.27 22.49 -1.44
N SER A 97 12.39 23.41 -2.39
CA SER A 97 11.34 23.72 -3.37
C SER A 97 11.05 22.54 -4.29
N GLU A 98 12.09 21.92 -4.85
CA GLU A 98 11.96 20.73 -5.72
C GLU A 98 11.33 19.55 -4.98
N ILE A 99 11.77 19.25 -3.76
CA ILE A 99 11.17 18.20 -2.92
C ILE A 99 9.70 18.54 -2.63
N SER A 100 9.39 19.80 -2.31
CA SER A 100 8.01 20.21 -2.04
C SER A 100 7.12 20.06 -3.28
N GLN A 101 7.65 20.35 -4.47
CA GLN A 101 6.94 20.16 -5.73
C GLN A 101 6.70 18.67 -6.02
N GLN A 102 7.71 17.81 -5.85
CA GLN A 102 7.56 16.37 -6.02
C GLN A 102 6.53 15.78 -5.04
N VAL A 103 6.54 16.24 -3.78
CA VAL A 103 5.53 15.84 -2.78
C VAL A 103 4.14 16.27 -3.22
N ALA A 104 3.96 17.51 -3.70
CA ALA A 104 2.67 18.00 -4.16
C ALA A 104 2.14 17.20 -5.37
N GLU A 105 3.00 16.87 -6.33
CA GLU A 105 2.65 16.03 -7.48
C GLU A 105 2.22 14.62 -7.04
N LEU A 106 2.97 13.99 -6.12
CA LEU A 106 2.62 12.67 -5.58
C LEU A 106 1.29 12.69 -4.82
N VAL A 107 1.04 13.74 -4.03
CA VAL A 107 -0.24 13.94 -3.33
C VAL A 107 -1.38 14.06 -4.32
N GLN A 108 -1.23 14.86 -5.38
CA GLN A 108 -2.27 15.00 -6.41
C GLN A 108 -2.57 13.67 -7.12
N VAL A 109 -1.53 12.89 -7.43
CA VAL A 109 -1.69 11.55 -8.02
C VAL A 109 -2.41 10.63 -7.04
N ALA A 110 -2.06 10.64 -5.75
CA ALA A 110 -2.71 9.84 -4.72
C ALA A 110 -4.21 10.21 -4.57
N GLU A 111 -4.53 11.51 -4.54
CA GLU A 111 -5.91 12.01 -4.47
C GLU A 111 -6.73 11.59 -5.69
N SER A 112 -6.16 11.70 -6.89
CA SER A 112 -6.85 11.26 -8.12
C SER A 112 -7.17 9.76 -8.08
N LYS A 113 -6.24 8.93 -7.61
CA LYS A 113 -6.45 7.49 -7.43
C LYS A 113 -7.50 7.19 -6.37
N GLN A 114 -7.52 7.95 -5.28
CA GLN A 114 -8.53 7.81 -4.23
C GLN A 114 -9.94 8.13 -4.74
N ILE A 115 -10.09 9.13 -5.60
CA ILE A 115 -11.37 9.45 -6.26
C ILE A 115 -11.83 8.29 -7.14
N VAL A 116 -10.94 7.72 -7.96
CA VAL A 116 -11.25 6.56 -8.80
C VAL A 116 -11.67 5.36 -7.94
N LEU A 117 -10.96 5.08 -6.84
CA LEU A 117 -11.30 4.00 -5.92
C LEU A 117 -12.69 4.20 -5.30
N ARG A 118 -13.03 5.43 -4.89
CA ARG A 118 -14.38 5.75 -4.37
C ARG A 118 -15.47 5.49 -5.41
N GLU A 119 -15.23 5.88 -6.66
CA GLU A 119 -16.19 5.64 -7.74
C GLU A 119 -16.36 4.14 -8.04
N LEU A 120 -15.26 3.36 -8.00
CA LEU A 120 -15.31 1.91 -8.14
C LEU A 120 -16.10 1.25 -6.99
N ILE A 121 -15.90 1.69 -5.75
CA ILE A 121 -16.69 1.20 -4.59
C ILE A 121 -18.16 1.50 -4.79
N LYS A 122 -18.51 2.73 -5.19
CA LYS A 122 -19.90 3.14 -5.46
C LYS A 122 -20.52 2.30 -6.57
N ARG A 123 -19.79 2.08 -7.66
CA ARG A 123 -20.24 1.22 -8.77
C ARG A 123 -20.44 -0.22 -8.32
N SER A 124 -19.51 -0.78 -7.55
CA SER A 124 -19.63 -2.14 -7.00
C SER A 124 -20.86 -2.29 -6.11
N SER A 125 -21.12 -1.32 -5.24
CA SER A 125 -22.31 -1.30 -4.38
C SER A 125 -23.61 -1.21 -5.20
N SER A 126 -23.63 -0.36 -6.24
CA SER A 126 -24.76 -0.25 -7.16
C SER A 126 -25.05 -1.57 -7.89
N VAL A 127 -24.00 -2.23 -8.40
CA VAL A 127 -24.11 -3.54 -9.06
C VAL A 127 -24.63 -4.59 -8.09
N LYS A 128 -24.10 -4.65 -6.85
CA LYS A 128 -24.61 -5.55 -5.81
C LYS A 128 -26.11 -5.33 -5.58
N GLY A 129 -26.54 -4.08 -5.40
CA GLY A 129 -27.95 -3.76 -5.20
C GLY A 129 -28.84 -4.13 -6.39
N GLN A 130 -28.32 -4.05 -7.62
CA GLN A 130 -29.02 -4.53 -8.80
C GLN A 130 -29.13 -6.07 -8.80
N MET A 131 -28.04 -6.78 -8.49
CA MET A 131 -28.03 -8.24 -8.41
C MET A 131 -29.00 -8.76 -7.35
N GLU A 132 -29.09 -8.10 -6.19
CA GLU A 132 -30.04 -8.46 -5.13
C GLU A 132 -31.50 -8.29 -5.59
N LYS A 133 -31.82 -7.19 -6.28
CA LYS A 133 -33.15 -6.97 -6.85
C LYS A 133 -33.50 -8.01 -7.90
N ASP A 134 -32.57 -8.32 -8.79
CA ASP A 134 -32.77 -9.34 -9.83
C ASP A 134 -32.94 -10.73 -9.24
N PHE A 135 -32.12 -11.09 -8.24
CA PHE A 135 -32.25 -12.34 -7.49
C PHE A 135 -33.63 -12.45 -6.85
N ASN A 136 -34.06 -11.42 -6.11
CA ASN A 136 -35.38 -11.41 -5.47
C ASN A 136 -36.52 -11.50 -6.48
N ARG A 137 -36.41 -10.83 -7.62
CA ARG A 137 -37.41 -10.90 -8.71
C ARG A 137 -37.50 -12.31 -9.30
N ILE A 138 -36.35 -12.94 -9.58
CA ILE A 138 -36.28 -14.29 -10.15
C ILE A 138 -36.81 -15.31 -9.14
N SER A 139 -36.34 -15.24 -7.89
CA SER A 139 -36.77 -16.11 -6.79
C SER A 139 -38.29 -16.03 -6.59
N SER A 140 -38.84 -14.81 -6.50
CA SER A 140 -40.28 -14.60 -6.34
C SER A 140 -41.09 -15.18 -7.51
N ARG A 141 -40.56 -15.07 -8.74
CA ARG A 141 -41.20 -15.66 -9.93
C ARG A 141 -41.23 -17.18 -9.85
N TYR A 142 -40.14 -17.83 -9.42
CA TYR A 142 -40.10 -19.29 -9.25
C TYR A 142 -41.03 -19.75 -8.13
N ILE A 143 -41.02 -19.06 -6.99
CA ILE A 143 -41.95 -19.36 -5.88
C ILE A 143 -43.39 -19.33 -6.36
N LYS A 144 -43.77 -18.31 -7.13
CA LYS A 144 -45.11 -18.20 -7.70
C LYS A 144 -45.43 -19.35 -8.66
N ILE A 145 -44.51 -19.70 -9.56
CA ILE A 145 -44.69 -20.85 -10.48
C ILE A 145 -44.94 -22.14 -9.70
N PHE A 146 -44.15 -22.41 -8.65
CA PHE A 146 -44.34 -23.61 -7.83
C PHE A 146 -45.68 -23.59 -7.06
N GLN A 147 -46.08 -22.45 -6.54
CA GLN A 147 -47.39 -22.29 -5.88
C GLN A 147 -48.54 -22.54 -6.85
N ASP A 148 -48.47 -21.96 -8.05
CA ASP A 148 -49.48 -22.15 -9.09
C ASP A 148 -49.53 -23.61 -9.54
N LEU A 149 -48.38 -24.26 -9.71
CA LEU A 149 -48.30 -25.68 -10.08
C LEU A 149 -48.90 -26.58 -8.99
N ASN A 150 -48.60 -26.30 -7.73
CA ASN A 150 -49.13 -27.06 -6.60
C ASN A 150 -50.65 -26.90 -6.47
N LYS A 151 -51.16 -25.69 -6.74
CA LYS A 151 -52.59 -25.41 -6.77
C LYS A 151 -53.29 -26.15 -7.91
N GLU A 152 -52.69 -26.15 -9.10
CA GLU A 152 -53.20 -26.87 -10.27
C GLU A 152 -53.26 -28.39 -10.01
N LEU A 153 -52.18 -28.95 -9.44
CA LEU A 153 -52.12 -30.36 -9.07
C LEU A 153 -53.21 -30.71 -8.04
N SER A 154 -53.41 -29.84 -7.04
CA SER A 154 -54.46 -30.02 -6.02
C SER A 154 -55.85 -30.03 -6.66
N TYR A 155 -56.11 -29.14 -7.63
CA TYR A 155 -57.37 -29.14 -8.38
C TYR A 155 -57.55 -30.38 -9.24
N ARG A 156 -56.50 -30.84 -9.94
CA ARG A 156 -56.58 -32.08 -10.74
C ARG A 156 -56.88 -33.30 -9.87
N VAL A 157 -56.22 -33.43 -8.72
CA VAL A 157 -56.49 -34.51 -7.77
C VAL A 157 -57.94 -34.43 -7.27
N TYR A 158 -58.42 -33.23 -6.97
CA TYR A 158 -59.81 -33.03 -6.57
C TYR A 158 -60.80 -33.43 -7.67
N GLU A 159 -60.59 -33.01 -8.92
CA GLU A 159 -61.47 -33.38 -10.04
C GLU A 159 -61.46 -34.89 -10.30
N LEU A 160 -60.29 -35.52 -10.27
CA LEU A 160 -60.18 -36.97 -10.47
C LEU A 160 -60.93 -37.75 -9.38
N ASN A 161 -60.82 -37.31 -8.12
CA ASN A 161 -61.52 -37.90 -7.00
C ASN A 161 -63.03 -37.62 -7.01
N LYS A 162 -63.45 -36.44 -7.52
CA LYS A 162 -64.86 -36.03 -7.58
C LYS A 162 -65.73 -37.07 -8.29
N TYR A 163 -65.26 -37.62 -9.40
CA TYR A 163 -66.00 -38.65 -10.15
C TYR A 163 -66.14 -39.96 -9.38
N ILE A 164 -65.11 -40.36 -8.64
CA ILE A 164 -65.12 -41.56 -7.80
C ILE A 164 -66.15 -41.43 -6.69
N PHE A 165 -66.14 -40.30 -5.96
CA PHE A 165 -67.11 -40.05 -4.89
C PHE A 165 -68.54 -39.90 -5.42
N HIS A 166 -68.71 -39.27 -6.58
CA HIS A 166 -70.01 -39.17 -7.23
C HIS A 166 -70.54 -40.56 -7.63
N PHE A 167 -69.69 -41.40 -8.22
CA PHE A 167 -70.03 -42.78 -8.59
C PHE A 167 -70.35 -43.65 -7.37
N GLU A 168 -69.57 -43.54 -6.30
CA GLU A 168 -69.84 -44.23 -5.03
C GLU A 168 -71.20 -43.79 -4.47
N SER A 169 -71.47 -42.50 -4.41
CA SER A 169 -72.76 -41.95 -3.95
C SER A 169 -73.93 -42.47 -4.78
N HIS A 170 -73.80 -42.48 -6.12
CA HIS A 170 -74.82 -43.03 -7.00
C HIS A 170 -75.02 -44.52 -6.79
N THR A 171 -73.93 -45.29 -6.69
CA THR A 171 -73.98 -46.73 -6.42
C THR A 171 -74.63 -47.02 -5.08
N ASN A 172 -74.32 -46.23 -4.04
CA ASN A 172 -74.91 -46.39 -2.72
C ASN A 172 -76.41 -46.09 -2.74
N ASN A 173 -76.83 -45.01 -3.42
CA ASN A 173 -78.24 -44.67 -3.63
C ASN A 173 -78.98 -45.74 -4.45
N HIS A 174 -78.34 -46.39 -5.42
CA HIS A 174 -78.91 -47.52 -6.14
C HIS A 174 -79.01 -48.78 -5.29
N LYS A 175 -78.01 -49.09 -4.46
CA LYS A 175 -78.07 -50.21 -3.50
C LYS A 175 -79.22 -50.04 -2.51
N VAL A 176 -79.38 -48.85 -1.93
CA VAL A 176 -80.48 -48.54 -1.01
C VAL A 176 -81.84 -48.72 -1.69
N ARG A 177 -82.00 -48.25 -2.93
CA ARG A 177 -83.24 -48.47 -3.70
C ARG A 177 -83.49 -49.94 -4.03
N ALA A 178 -82.48 -50.68 -4.47
CA ALA A 178 -82.61 -52.10 -4.78
C ALA A 178 -82.99 -52.94 -3.55
N ILE A 179 -82.41 -52.64 -2.39
CA ILE A 179 -82.74 -53.31 -1.12
C ILE A 179 -84.17 -52.98 -0.66
N ASN A 180 -84.63 -51.74 -0.90
CA ASN A 180 -85.88 -51.26 -0.32
C ASN A 180 -87.14 -51.45 -1.17
N SER A 181 -87.08 -51.60 -2.50
CA SER A 181 -88.32 -51.56 -3.31
C SER A 181 -88.66 -52.79 -4.17
N ASP A 182 -87.70 -53.49 -4.78
CA ASP A 182 -88.03 -54.54 -5.78
C ASP A 182 -87.50 -55.94 -5.48
N LEU A 183 -86.61 -56.09 -4.50
CA LEU A 183 -85.99 -57.37 -4.20
C LEU A 183 -86.49 -58.02 -2.91
N ILE A 184 -87.41 -57.45 -2.13
CA ILE A 184 -87.80 -58.07 -0.84
C ILE A 184 -88.38 -59.49 -1.04
N ASN A 185 -89.23 -59.70 -2.04
CA ASN A 185 -89.74 -61.05 -2.40
C ASN A 185 -88.67 -61.94 -3.05
N VAL A 186 -87.76 -61.34 -3.82
CA VAL A 186 -86.65 -62.06 -4.48
C VAL A 186 -85.59 -62.48 -3.45
N ILE A 187 -85.31 -61.68 -2.43
CA ILE A 187 -84.35 -61.92 -1.34
C ILE A 187 -84.83 -63.05 -0.43
N ALA A 188 -86.15 -63.22 -0.22
CA ALA A 188 -86.66 -64.35 0.55
C ALA A 188 -86.40 -65.69 -0.17
N VAL A 189 -86.64 -65.76 -1.48
CA VAL A 189 -86.41 -66.96 -2.30
C VAL A 189 -84.91 -67.19 -2.57
N PHE A 190 -84.17 -66.15 -2.96
CA PHE A 190 -82.71 -66.22 -3.12
C PHE A 190 -81.97 -66.44 -1.79
N GLY A 191 -82.50 -65.97 -0.68
CA GLY A 191 -81.92 -66.19 0.64
C GLY A 191 -81.98 -67.66 1.06
N ALA A 192 -83.10 -68.33 0.77
CA ALA A 192 -83.27 -69.76 1.03
C ALA A 192 -82.41 -70.63 0.09
N GLU A 193 -82.36 -70.31 -1.20
CA GLU A 193 -81.70 -71.17 -2.21
C GLU A 193 -80.22 -70.83 -2.45
N CYS A 194 -79.85 -69.55 -2.40
CA CYS A 194 -78.50 -69.07 -2.70
C CYS A 194 -77.67 -68.71 -1.47
N SER A 195 -78.14 -68.94 -0.24
CA SER A 195 -77.39 -68.67 1.00
C SER A 195 -75.98 -69.25 0.99
N SER A 196 -75.84 -70.51 0.54
CA SER A 196 -74.54 -71.20 0.46
C SER A 196 -73.63 -70.61 -0.63
N LEU A 197 -74.20 -70.20 -1.77
CA LEU A 197 -73.47 -69.56 -2.87
C LEU A 197 -73.02 -68.15 -2.50
N ILE A 198 -73.87 -67.36 -1.83
CA ILE A 198 -73.54 -66.02 -1.35
C ILE A 198 -72.42 -66.09 -0.30
N SER A 199 -72.46 -67.05 0.62
CA SER A 199 -71.38 -67.29 1.57
C SER A 199 -70.06 -67.64 0.85
N LYS A 200 -70.11 -68.51 -0.17
CA LYS A 200 -68.94 -68.84 -0.99
C LYS A 200 -68.40 -67.62 -1.75
N ILE A 201 -69.26 -66.83 -2.38
CA ILE A 201 -68.87 -65.60 -3.10
C ILE A 201 -68.29 -64.56 -2.12
N SER A 202 -68.94 -64.33 -0.98
CA SER A 202 -68.45 -63.43 0.07
C SER A 202 -67.08 -63.87 0.61
N SER A 203 -66.90 -65.18 0.84
CA SER A 203 -65.61 -65.75 1.24
C SER A 203 -64.55 -65.58 0.15
N SER A 204 -64.92 -65.72 -1.14
CA SER A 204 -64.03 -65.54 -2.29
C SER A 204 -63.61 -64.08 -2.46
N VAL A 205 -64.55 -63.14 -2.32
CA VAL A 205 -64.28 -61.70 -2.35
C VAL A 205 -63.38 -61.29 -1.18
N THR A 206 -63.63 -61.81 0.01
CA THR A 206 -62.78 -61.57 1.19
C THR A 206 -61.38 -62.15 0.97
N LYS A 207 -61.26 -63.37 0.44
CA LYS A 207 -59.97 -63.99 0.07
C LYS A 207 -59.22 -63.17 -0.97
N LYS A 208 -59.91 -62.69 -2.01
CA LYS A 208 -59.31 -61.82 -3.03
C LYS A 208 -58.81 -60.52 -2.43
N ARG A 209 -59.63 -59.85 -1.61
CA ARG A 209 -59.24 -58.61 -0.92
C ARG A 209 -58.04 -58.83 0.00
N ALA A 210 -58.00 -59.94 0.74
CA ALA A 210 -56.87 -60.32 1.57
C ALA A 210 -55.60 -60.59 0.73
N ALA A 211 -55.73 -61.25 -0.42
CA ALA A 211 -54.61 -61.45 -1.34
C ALA A 211 -54.09 -60.12 -1.92
N ASP A 212 -54.99 -59.21 -2.28
CA ASP A 212 -54.65 -57.87 -2.78
C ASP A 212 -53.94 -57.03 -1.70
N THR A 213 -54.38 -57.09 -0.44
CA THR A 213 -53.71 -56.38 0.68
C THR A 213 -52.33 -56.97 0.97
N ILE A 214 -52.18 -58.30 0.96
CA ILE A 214 -50.87 -58.96 1.09
C ILE A 214 -49.94 -58.52 -0.05
N THR A 215 -50.47 -58.44 -1.28
CA THR A 215 -49.68 -57.99 -2.45
C THR A 215 -49.24 -56.53 -2.32
N LYS A 216 -50.13 -55.65 -1.86
CA LYS A 216 -49.78 -54.24 -1.59
C LYS A 216 -48.74 -54.12 -0.46
N ALA A 217 -48.88 -54.87 0.62
CA ALA A 217 -47.91 -54.89 1.72
C ALA A 217 -46.54 -55.39 1.25
N LYS A 218 -46.50 -56.45 0.43
CA LYS A 218 -45.28 -56.92 -0.22
C LYS A 218 -44.62 -55.83 -1.05
N ASN A 219 -45.40 -55.15 -1.91
CA ASN A 219 -44.87 -54.07 -2.75
C ASN A 219 -44.32 -52.92 -1.91
N PHE A 220 -45.01 -52.55 -0.83
CA PHE A 220 -44.54 -51.54 0.11
C PHE A 220 -43.18 -51.91 0.74
N ILE A 221 -43.04 -53.13 1.25
CA ILE A 221 -41.76 -53.61 1.82
C ILE A 221 -40.64 -53.59 0.78
N ILE A 222 -40.92 -54.01 -0.46
CA ILE A 222 -39.94 -53.96 -1.56
C ILE A 222 -39.52 -52.52 -1.85
N THR A 223 -40.48 -51.58 -1.95
CA THR A 223 -40.17 -50.17 -2.19
C THR A 223 -39.39 -49.55 -1.04
N GLN A 224 -39.72 -49.89 0.21
CA GLN A 224 -39.02 -49.39 1.40
C GLN A 224 -37.56 -49.89 1.43
N LYS A 225 -37.34 -51.16 1.07
CA LYS A 225 -35.98 -51.71 1.00
C LYS A 225 -35.17 -51.10 -0.14
N ARG A 226 -35.78 -50.86 -1.31
CA ARG A 226 -35.13 -50.13 -2.41
C ARG A 226 -34.74 -48.72 -2.00
N LEU A 227 -35.65 -47.98 -1.36
CA LEU A 227 -35.37 -46.64 -0.84
C LEU A 227 -34.21 -46.65 0.15
N TYR A 228 -34.21 -47.58 1.10
CA TYR A 228 -33.12 -47.72 2.06
C TYR A 228 -31.77 -47.95 1.36
N ASN A 229 -31.72 -48.85 0.38
CA ASN A 229 -30.50 -49.09 -0.40
C ASN A 229 -30.07 -47.85 -1.20
N THR A 230 -30.99 -47.14 -1.84
CA THR A 230 -30.69 -45.90 -2.57
C THR A 230 -30.19 -44.80 -1.63
N ILE A 231 -30.72 -44.72 -0.40
CA ILE A 231 -30.20 -43.79 0.62
C ILE A 231 -28.79 -44.19 1.03
N GLN A 232 -28.53 -45.48 1.26
CA GLN A 232 -27.18 -45.96 1.61
C GLN A 232 -26.17 -45.77 0.46
N GLU A 233 -26.58 -45.95 -0.79
CA GLU A 233 -25.74 -45.68 -1.97
C GLU A 233 -25.55 -44.18 -2.22
N GLY A 234 -26.54 -43.35 -1.88
CA GLY A 234 -26.51 -41.90 -2.04
C GLY A 234 -25.82 -41.15 -0.90
N ILE A 235 -25.74 -41.76 0.29
CA ILE A 235 -24.80 -41.35 1.33
C ILE A 235 -23.43 -41.80 0.84
N VAL A 236 -22.75 -40.89 0.17
CA VAL A 236 -21.31 -41.00 -0.01
C VAL A 236 -20.73 -41.01 1.40
N ASN A 237 -20.35 -42.19 1.91
CA ASN A 237 -19.47 -42.31 3.07
C ASN A 237 -18.09 -41.76 2.66
N GLU A 238 -18.03 -40.45 2.50
CA GLU A 238 -16.80 -39.66 2.49
C GLU A 238 -16.33 -39.47 3.95
N GLU A 239 -16.33 -40.54 4.74
CA GLU A 239 -15.41 -40.64 5.88
C GLU A 239 -14.02 -40.99 5.34
N LYS A 240 -13.52 -40.20 4.39
CA LYS A 240 -12.08 -40.06 4.29
C LYS A 240 -11.72 -39.09 5.41
N SER A 241 -11.12 -39.63 6.47
CA SER A 241 -10.31 -38.85 7.40
C SER A 241 -9.19 -38.21 6.57
N GLY A 242 -9.50 -37.07 5.95
CA GLY A 242 -8.58 -36.26 5.18
C GLY A 242 -8.22 -35.07 6.04
N ASP A 243 -6.94 -34.79 6.13
CA ASP A 243 -6.47 -33.57 6.78
C ASP A 243 -6.99 -32.37 5.99
N VAL A 244 -7.86 -31.58 6.63
CA VAL A 244 -8.40 -30.35 6.04
C VAL A 244 -7.39 -29.24 6.31
N PHE A 245 -6.68 -28.82 5.27
CA PHE A 245 -5.75 -27.69 5.34
C PHE A 245 -6.49 -26.38 5.10
N ILE A 246 -6.28 -25.40 5.97
CA ILE A 246 -6.89 -24.07 5.90
C ILE A 246 -5.80 -23.04 5.64
N PRO A 247 -5.95 -22.15 4.64
CA PRO A 247 -4.99 -21.08 4.41
C PRO A 247 -5.08 -20.04 5.53
N ILE A 248 -3.94 -19.73 6.14
CA ILE A 248 -3.81 -18.76 7.21
C ILE A 248 -2.75 -17.74 6.80
N CYS A 249 -3.03 -16.44 6.96
CA CYS A 249 -2.06 -15.38 6.71
C CYS A 249 -1.49 -14.89 8.04
N PHE A 250 -0.19 -15.09 8.26
CA PHE A 250 0.54 -14.60 9.41
C PHE A 250 1.32 -13.33 9.02
N ILE A 251 1.12 -12.24 9.74
CA ILE A 251 1.84 -10.99 9.54
C ILE A 251 2.56 -10.63 10.83
N GLU A 252 3.87 -10.45 10.72
CA GLU A 252 4.71 -9.90 11.78
C GLU A 252 5.15 -8.50 11.35
N SER A 253 4.71 -7.48 12.11
CA SER A 253 5.13 -6.09 11.89
C SER A 253 6.03 -5.63 13.04
N TYR A 254 7.19 -5.09 12.67
CA TYR A 254 8.13 -4.48 13.60
C TYR A 254 7.73 -3.01 13.83
N SER A 255 7.24 -2.70 15.02
CA SER A 255 7.05 -1.32 15.48
C SER A 255 8.24 -0.90 16.35
N ASN A 256 8.59 0.39 16.33
CA ASN A 256 9.81 1.01 16.87
C ASN A 256 10.13 0.78 18.36
N ILE A 257 9.34 -0.01 19.10
CA ILE A 257 9.52 -0.29 20.53
C ILE A 257 9.48 -1.81 20.72
N ASN A 258 10.53 -2.55 20.36
CA ASN A 258 10.84 -3.93 20.81
C ASN A 258 9.68 -4.96 20.96
N THR A 259 8.53 -4.72 20.33
CA THR A 259 7.31 -5.52 20.42
C THR A 259 6.90 -5.85 19.01
N TYR A 260 7.00 -7.12 18.67
CA TYR A 260 6.49 -7.65 17.42
C TYR A 260 4.96 -7.66 17.49
N GLU A 261 4.31 -6.82 16.69
CA GLU A 261 2.86 -6.92 16.53
C GLU A 261 2.60 -8.04 15.52
N ARG A 262 2.10 -9.17 16.02
CA ARG A 262 1.83 -10.39 15.25
C ARG A 262 0.32 -10.54 15.10
N LYS A 263 -0.15 -10.69 13.85
CA LYS A 263 -1.57 -10.88 13.55
C LYS A 263 -1.75 -12.06 12.62
N ILE A 264 -2.72 -12.90 12.96
CA ILE A 264 -3.21 -13.98 12.10
C ILE A 264 -4.53 -13.56 11.48
N PHE A 265 -4.61 -13.64 10.15
CA PHE A 265 -5.84 -13.47 9.39
C PHE A 265 -6.30 -14.83 8.86
N SER A 266 -7.49 -15.24 9.27
CA SER A 266 -8.18 -16.43 8.80
C SER A 266 -9.61 -16.07 8.36
N GLN A 267 -10.32 -17.03 7.76
CA GLN A 267 -11.70 -16.84 7.32
C GLN A 267 -12.60 -16.57 8.54
N GLU A 268 -13.40 -15.49 8.48
CA GLU A 268 -14.17 -14.91 9.61
C GLU A 268 -14.97 -15.95 10.43
N ASP A 269 -15.50 -16.98 9.78
CA ASP A 269 -16.32 -18.02 10.42
C ASP A 269 -15.55 -18.98 11.34
N LEU A 270 -14.23 -19.15 11.12
CA LEU A 270 -13.37 -20.03 11.93
C LEU A 270 -12.75 -19.27 13.12
N ALA A 271 -12.37 -18.02 12.91
CA ALA A 271 -11.85 -17.14 13.96
C ALA A 271 -12.86 -16.96 15.10
N GLN A 272 -14.15 -16.89 14.78
CA GLN A 272 -15.23 -16.74 15.78
C GLN A 272 -15.53 -18.02 16.55
N LYS A 273 -15.23 -19.21 16.00
CA LYS A 273 -15.56 -20.50 16.63
C LYS A 273 -14.45 -21.07 17.52
N GLY A 274 -13.18 -20.72 17.26
CA GLY A 274 -12.02 -21.31 17.94
C GLY A 274 -11.62 -20.70 19.28
N GLY A 275 -12.18 -19.53 19.67
CA GLY A 275 -11.70 -18.77 20.82
C GLY A 275 -10.32 -18.14 20.58
N GLY A 276 -10.05 -16.97 21.17
CA GLY A 276 -8.77 -16.26 20.98
C GLY A 276 -7.54 -17.06 21.45
N GLU A 277 -7.71 -17.91 22.46
CA GLU A 277 -6.63 -18.70 23.08
C GLU A 277 -5.97 -19.69 22.10
N VAL A 278 -6.75 -20.34 21.22
CA VAL A 278 -6.19 -21.27 20.21
C VAL A 278 -5.32 -20.53 19.19
N TRP A 279 -5.69 -19.28 18.86
CA TRP A 279 -4.92 -18.46 17.94
C TRP A 279 -3.64 -17.91 18.60
N ASP A 280 -3.70 -17.57 19.89
CA ASP A 280 -2.51 -17.16 20.65
C ASP A 280 -1.51 -18.30 20.84
N ASP A 281 -1.98 -19.54 21.04
CA ASP A 281 -1.15 -20.75 21.08
C ASP A 281 -0.47 -21.03 19.73
N ILE A 282 -1.20 -20.86 18.62
CA ILE A 282 -0.63 -20.99 17.27
C ILE A 282 0.43 -19.91 17.02
N ILE A 283 0.19 -18.67 17.49
CA ILE A 283 1.18 -17.58 17.42
C ILE A 283 2.44 -17.95 18.22
N MET A 284 2.30 -18.51 19.43
CA MET A 284 3.45 -18.98 20.22
C MET A 284 4.19 -20.13 19.53
N GLN A 285 3.47 -21.10 18.95
CA GLN A 285 4.09 -22.22 18.24
C GLN A 285 4.91 -21.76 17.04
N ILE A 286 4.33 -20.92 16.16
CA ILE A 286 5.04 -20.36 14.99
C ILE A 286 6.25 -19.52 15.42
N SER A 287 6.17 -18.87 16.58
CA SER A 287 7.25 -18.01 17.11
C SER A 287 8.35 -18.76 17.86
N SER A 288 8.23 -20.08 18.07
CA SER A 288 9.25 -20.86 18.77
C SER A 288 10.47 -21.08 17.87
N GLU A 289 11.68 -20.92 18.43
CA GLU A 289 12.96 -21.07 17.70
C GLU A 289 13.22 -22.51 17.19
N ASP A 290 12.36 -23.47 17.55
CA ASP A 290 12.49 -24.88 17.20
C ASP A 290 11.98 -25.22 15.79
N ILE A 291 11.25 -24.31 15.14
CA ILE A 291 10.70 -24.54 13.79
C ILE A 291 11.70 -24.11 12.73
N LYS A 292 12.29 -25.10 12.04
CA LYS A 292 13.10 -24.86 10.85
C LYS A 292 12.24 -25.00 9.60
N TRP A 293 12.14 -23.90 8.86
CA TRP A 293 11.54 -23.86 7.54
C TRP A 293 12.48 -24.57 6.55
N GLU A 294 12.03 -25.69 6.01
CA GLU A 294 12.74 -26.44 4.97
C GLU A 294 12.16 -26.12 3.60
N THR A 295 13.01 -26.15 2.58
CA THR A 295 12.57 -26.02 1.18
C THR A 295 11.75 -27.22 0.76
N ILE A 296 10.63 -26.97 0.07
CA ILE A 296 9.75 -28.00 -0.49
C ILE A 296 10.51 -29.01 -1.38
N SER A 297 10.06 -30.26 -1.38
CA SER A 297 10.56 -31.30 -2.28
C SER A 297 10.46 -30.86 -3.75
N GLN A 298 11.47 -31.16 -4.57
CA GLN A 298 11.52 -30.64 -5.95
C GLN A 298 10.33 -31.10 -6.81
N GLN A 299 9.71 -32.24 -6.48
CA GLN A 299 8.53 -32.78 -7.14
C GLN A 299 7.26 -32.02 -6.80
N ASP A 300 7.04 -31.68 -5.52
CA ASP A 300 5.86 -30.91 -5.10
C ASP A 300 5.94 -29.48 -5.62
N LYS A 301 7.15 -28.91 -5.68
CA LYS A 301 7.38 -27.60 -6.29
C LYS A 301 6.98 -27.57 -7.76
N SER A 302 7.34 -28.61 -8.53
CA SER A 302 6.93 -28.74 -9.92
C SER A 302 5.42 -28.89 -10.07
N ASN A 303 4.76 -29.65 -9.19
CA ASN A 303 3.30 -29.81 -9.21
C ASN A 303 2.57 -28.50 -8.92
N ILE A 304 3.04 -27.75 -7.92
CA ILE A 304 2.48 -26.43 -7.57
C ILE A 304 2.69 -25.44 -8.72
N ALA A 305 3.88 -25.42 -9.33
CA ALA A 305 4.16 -24.56 -10.48
C ALA A 305 3.24 -24.85 -11.67
N LEU A 306 3.06 -26.13 -12.02
CA LEU A 306 2.15 -26.54 -13.09
C LEU A 306 0.69 -26.14 -12.82
N TYR A 307 0.22 -26.34 -11.59
CA TYR A 307 -1.13 -25.95 -11.19
C TYR A 307 -1.32 -24.42 -11.21
N PHE A 308 -0.32 -23.69 -10.73
CA PHE A 308 -0.33 -22.23 -10.71
C PHE A 308 -0.34 -21.64 -12.12
N GLU A 309 0.48 -22.16 -13.03
CA GLU A 309 0.49 -21.74 -14.43
C GLU A 309 -0.84 -22.04 -15.12
N TYR A 310 -1.43 -23.21 -14.87
CA TYR A 310 -2.74 -23.57 -15.38
C TYR A 310 -3.85 -22.60 -14.93
N GLU A 311 -3.92 -22.25 -13.64
CA GLU A 311 -4.91 -21.29 -13.14
C GLU A 311 -4.66 -19.86 -13.64
N LEU A 312 -3.39 -19.46 -13.81
CA LEU A 312 -3.04 -18.17 -14.42
C LEU A 312 -3.52 -18.07 -15.88
N GLU A 313 -3.34 -19.12 -16.67
CA GLU A 313 -3.77 -19.14 -18.07
C GLU A 313 -5.29 -19.09 -18.19
N LYS A 314 -6.01 -19.80 -17.33
CA LYS A 314 -7.49 -19.83 -17.31
C LYS A 314 -8.12 -18.45 -17.04
N ARG A 315 -7.48 -17.61 -16.23
CA ARG A 315 -8.03 -16.31 -15.80
C ARG A 315 -7.63 -15.14 -16.70
N VAL A 316 -6.69 -15.34 -17.63
CA VAL A 316 -6.20 -14.29 -18.53
C VAL A 316 -6.95 -14.34 -19.86
N LYS A 317 -7.62 -13.24 -20.23
CA LYS A 317 -8.23 -13.10 -21.56
C LYS A 317 -7.13 -12.96 -22.62
N HIS A 318 -7.18 -13.78 -23.67
CA HIS A 318 -6.23 -13.68 -24.79
C HIS A 318 -6.42 -12.37 -25.57
N GLY A 319 -5.32 -11.65 -25.85
CA GLY A 319 -5.29 -10.49 -26.75
C GLY A 319 -5.13 -9.11 -26.10
N ASP A 320 -5.12 -8.99 -24.78
CA ASP A 320 -4.98 -7.70 -24.08
C ASP A 320 -3.57 -7.49 -23.46
N PRO A 321 -2.83 -6.43 -23.85
CA PRO A 321 -1.52 -6.10 -23.28
C PRO A 321 -1.54 -5.86 -21.76
N HIS A 322 -2.65 -5.35 -21.22
CA HIS A 322 -2.80 -5.12 -19.78
C HIS A 322 -2.88 -6.44 -19.00
N SER A 323 -3.64 -7.39 -19.53
CA SER A 323 -3.76 -8.74 -18.99
C SER A 323 -2.43 -9.52 -19.02
N PHE A 324 -1.57 -9.28 -20.02
CA PHE A 324 -0.20 -9.80 -20.04
C PHE A 324 0.66 -9.21 -18.91
N ARG A 325 0.61 -7.88 -18.71
CA ARG A 325 1.35 -7.20 -17.64
C ARG A 325 0.92 -7.65 -16.24
N ILE A 326 -0.38 -7.87 -16.03
CA ILE A 326 -0.91 -8.39 -14.75
C ILE A 326 -0.35 -9.79 -14.49
N ARG A 327 -0.35 -10.68 -15.49
CA ARG A 327 0.21 -12.04 -15.37
C ARG A 327 1.67 -12.02 -14.94
N GLU A 328 2.47 -11.17 -15.57
CA GLU A 328 3.90 -11.01 -15.22
C GLU A 328 4.09 -10.43 -13.82
N MET A 329 3.23 -9.51 -13.37
CA MET A 329 3.27 -9.03 -11.98
C MET A 329 2.86 -10.12 -10.98
N ILE A 330 1.83 -10.92 -11.28
CA ILE A 330 1.41 -12.02 -10.40
C ILE A 330 2.50 -13.08 -10.30
N ARG A 331 3.17 -13.43 -11.40
CA ARG A 331 4.35 -14.32 -11.39
C ARG A 331 5.47 -13.80 -10.50
N LYS A 332 5.78 -12.50 -10.60
CA LYS A 332 6.82 -11.86 -9.77
C LYS A 332 6.46 -11.84 -8.28
N ILE A 333 5.18 -11.63 -7.95
CA ILE A 333 4.70 -11.60 -6.55
C ILE A 333 4.67 -13.01 -5.96
N ALA A 334 4.27 -14.02 -6.74
CA ALA A 334 4.08 -15.38 -6.24
C ALA A 334 5.38 -16.05 -5.77
N ASN A 335 6.54 -15.64 -6.30
CA ASN A 335 7.87 -16.11 -5.90
C ASN A 335 7.90 -17.57 -5.42
N LEU A 336 7.53 -18.50 -6.31
CA LEU A 336 7.37 -19.93 -5.96
C LEU A 336 8.67 -20.57 -5.44
N ASP A 337 9.80 -19.89 -5.63
CA ASP A 337 11.10 -20.29 -5.12
C ASP A 337 11.28 -20.04 -3.62
N SER A 338 10.51 -19.13 -3.03
CA SER A 338 10.55 -18.82 -1.60
C SER A 338 9.54 -19.60 -0.75
N ILE A 339 8.89 -20.63 -1.32
CA ILE A 339 7.93 -21.44 -0.56
C ILE A 339 8.70 -22.45 0.30
N CYS A 340 8.51 -22.35 1.61
CA CYS A 340 9.06 -23.27 2.59
C CYS A 340 7.93 -24.03 3.30
N VAL A 341 8.24 -25.22 3.80
CA VAL A 341 7.36 -26.05 4.63
C VAL A 341 7.96 -26.18 6.02
N MET A 342 7.09 -26.22 7.03
CA MET A 342 7.52 -26.48 8.40
C MET A 342 7.92 -27.94 8.53
N SER A 343 9.19 -28.19 8.87
CA SER A 343 9.68 -29.52 9.17
C SER A 343 9.45 -29.79 10.65
N ASN A 344 8.42 -30.58 10.97
CA ASN A 344 8.28 -31.14 12.31
C ASN A 344 9.29 -32.27 12.44
N ARG A 345 10.22 -32.13 13.39
CA ARG A 345 11.00 -33.28 13.84
C ARG A 345 10.15 -34.23 14.69
#